data_AF-A0A1Q5RCZ8-F1
#
_entry.id   AF-A0A1Q5RCZ8-F1
#
_cell.length_a   1.000
_cell.length_b   1.000
_cell.length_c   1.000
_cell.angle_alpha   90.00
_cell.angle_beta   90.00
_cell.angle_gamma   90.00
#
_symmetry.space_group_name_H-M   'P 1'
#
loop_
_entity.id
_entity.type
_entity.pdbx_description
1 polymer ?
#
loop_
_entity_poly.entity_id
_entity_poly.type
_entity_poly.pdbx_seq_one_letter_code
_entity_poly.pdbx_strand_id
1 'polypeptide(L)'
;MKTAFDITKGLKDIDDKVRLNSAVIDLQEKILTAQQEQATLIGEKHDLEREIARLKAWDAEKQNYELKAIGSGSVAFMLKPSARGSEPPHWLCPNCYGENKKSFFQPTGNMIQRAQVYRCQGCQSTVSVEGRPMWAGGDTPVAKKAAGEECPKCREPELRLQDSKPHPTFGEMGVVNRFMKCDACGFSEARMTDTKKL
;
A
#
# COMPACT_ATOMS: atom_id res chain seq x y z
N MET A 1 69.76 13.17 -61.60
CA MET A 1 69.68 13.03 -60.12
C MET A 1 68.37 13.50 -59.51
N LYS A 2 67.62 14.43 -60.12
CA LYS A 2 66.32 14.94 -59.60
C LYS A 2 65.25 13.85 -59.41
N THR A 3 65.17 12.90 -60.35
CA THR A 3 64.21 11.79 -60.34
C THR A 3 64.37 10.81 -59.18
N ALA A 4 65.59 10.53 -58.72
CA ALA A 4 65.81 9.63 -57.58
C ALA A 4 65.34 10.25 -56.26
N PHE A 5 65.58 11.55 -56.07
CA PHE A 5 65.17 12.29 -54.87
C PHE A 5 63.64 12.39 -54.74
N ASP A 6 62.94 12.66 -55.84
CA ASP A 6 61.48 12.75 -55.85
C ASP A 6 60.81 11.38 -55.58
N ILE A 7 61.41 10.29 -56.04
CA ILE A 7 60.95 8.92 -55.74
C ILE A 7 61.18 8.57 -54.27
N THR A 8 62.37 8.87 -53.71
CA THR A 8 62.66 8.62 -52.29
C THR A 8 61.74 9.44 -51.37
N LYS A 9 61.46 10.69 -51.74
CA LYS A 9 60.50 11.54 -51.01
C LYS A 9 59.08 10.98 -51.08
N GLY A 10 58.63 10.56 -52.28
CA GLY A 10 57.33 9.92 -52.44
C GLY A 10 57.17 8.63 -51.62
N LEU A 11 58.21 7.79 -51.56
CA LEU A 11 58.21 6.58 -50.73
C LEU A 11 58.16 6.89 -49.23
N LYS A 12 58.87 7.94 -48.78
CA LYS A 12 58.84 8.39 -47.38
C LYS A 12 57.48 8.96 -46.98
N ASP A 13 56.89 9.79 -47.83
CA ASP A 13 55.55 10.36 -47.60
C ASP A 13 54.46 9.25 -47.56
N ILE A 14 54.66 8.14 -48.28
CA ILE A 14 53.79 6.96 -48.21
C ILE A 14 53.98 6.22 -46.88
N ASP A 15 55.22 5.97 -46.43
CA ASP A 15 55.50 5.32 -45.14
C ASP A 15 54.91 6.11 -43.95
N ASP A 16 55.11 7.43 -43.96
CA ASP A 16 54.59 8.33 -42.92
C ASP A 16 53.04 8.30 -42.87
N LYS A 17 52.38 8.25 -44.03
CA LYS A 17 50.92 8.10 -44.11
C LYS A 17 50.43 6.73 -43.63
N VAL A 18 51.15 5.65 -43.93
CA VAL A 18 50.80 4.30 -43.46
C VAL A 18 50.90 4.23 -41.93
N ARG A 19 51.97 4.78 -41.35
CA ARG A 19 52.14 4.86 -39.89
C ARG A 19 51.08 5.73 -39.23
N LEU A 20 50.76 6.88 -39.82
CA LEU A 20 49.68 7.75 -39.34
C LEU A 20 48.33 7.02 -39.37
N ASN A 21 48.00 6.35 -40.48
CA ASN A 21 46.75 5.61 -40.60
C ASN A 21 46.67 4.45 -39.60
N SER A 22 47.77 3.73 -39.37
CA SER A 22 47.86 2.69 -38.34
C SER A 22 47.56 3.28 -36.95
N ALA A 23 48.20 4.38 -36.58
CA ALA A 23 47.98 5.04 -35.29
C ALA A 23 46.54 5.56 -35.13
N VAL A 24 45.91 6.03 -36.22
CA VAL A 24 44.51 6.44 -36.23
C VAL A 24 43.57 5.26 -36.02
N ILE A 25 43.83 4.12 -36.68
CA ILE A 25 43.02 2.89 -36.50
C ILE A 25 43.14 2.39 -35.06
N ASP A 26 44.37 2.31 -34.51
CA ASP A 26 44.59 1.90 -33.12
C ASP A 26 43.86 2.82 -32.13
N LEU A 27 43.84 4.13 -32.40
CA LEU A 27 43.12 5.09 -31.57
C LEU A 27 41.61 4.94 -31.72
N GLN A 28 41.10 4.74 -32.94
CA GLN A 28 39.68 4.50 -33.20
C GLN A 28 39.20 3.23 -32.48
N GLU A 29 39.99 2.15 -32.52
CA GLU A 29 39.71 0.92 -31.77
C GLU A 29 39.60 1.21 -30.27
N LYS A 30 40.60 1.89 -29.69
CA LYS A 30 40.58 2.28 -28.26
C LYS A 30 39.39 3.16 -27.90
N ILE A 31 39.01 4.11 -28.76
CA ILE A 31 37.85 4.99 -28.56
C ILE A 31 36.57 4.15 -28.56
N LEU A 32 36.42 3.23 -29.51
CA LEU A 32 35.24 2.36 -29.60
C LEU A 32 35.14 1.45 -28.37
N THR A 33 36.25 0.86 -27.93
CA THR A 33 36.30 0.06 -26.69
C THR A 33 35.91 0.90 -25.48
N ALA A 34 36.51 2.07 -25.30
CA ALA A 34 36.20 2.95 -24.18
C ALA A 34 34.72 3.42 -24.20
N GLN A 35 34.17 3.70 -25.37
CA GLN A 35 32.75 4.05 -25.52
C GLN A 35 31.82 2.89 -25.14
N GLN A 36 32.17 1.66 -25.53
CA GLN A 36 31.39 0.47 -25.18
C GLN A 36 31.43 0.19 -23.67
N GLU A 37 32.60 0.30 -23.04
CA GLU A 37 32.76 0.18 -21.59
C GLU A 37 32.01 1.27 -20.84
N GLN A 38 32.10 2.51 -21.31
CA GLN A 38 31.38 3.64 -20.72
C GLN A 38 29.86 3.44 -20.79
N ALA A 39 29.33 2.91 -21.90
CA ALA A 39 27.91 2.60 -22.03
C ALA A 39 27.46 1.53 -21.02
N THR A 40 28.26 0.47 -20.84
CA THR A 40 28.00 -0.57 -19.83
C THR A 40 27.98 0.01 -18.42
N LEU A 41 29.01 0.79 -18.05
CA LEU A 41 29.11 1.41 -16.73
C LEU A 41 27.98 2.39 -16.44
N ILE A 42 27.54 3.16 -17.43
CA ILE A 42 26.38 4.05 -17.31
C ILE A 42 25.11 3.23 -17.05
N GLY A 43 24.92 2.12 -17.76
CA GLY A 43 23.81 1.19 -17.53
C GLY A 43 23.80 0.66 -16.10
N GLU A 44 24.93 0.10 -15.65
CA GLU A 44 25.09 -0.42 -14.28
C GLU A 44 24.87 0.66 -13.23
N LYS A 45 25.38 1.88 -13.45
CA LYS A 45 25.16 3.01 -12.54
C LYS A 45 23.67 3.32 -12.39
N HIS A 46 22.94 3.39 -13.49
CA HIS A 46 21.50 3.63 -13.43
C HIS A 46 20.74 2.50 -12.74
N ASP A 47 21.17 1.25 -12.89
CA ASP A 47 20.58 0.10 -12.23
C ASP A 47 20.79 0.16 -10.71
N LEU A 48 22.01 0.47 -10.29
CA LEU A 48 22.35 0.67 -8.88
C LEU A 48 21.61 1.86 -8.27
N GLU A 49 21.50 2.99 -8.99
CA GLU A 49 20.73 4.16 -8.54
C GLU A 49 19.25 3.80 -8.31
N ARG A 50 18.65 3.01 -9.21
CA ARG A 50 17.27 2.54 -9.04
C ARG A 50 17.12 1.62 -7.84
N GLU A 51 18.08 0.71 -7.61
CA GLU A 51 18.05 -0.20 -6.46
C GLU A 51 18.21 0.57 -5.14
N ILE A 52 19.11 1.56 -5.09
CA ILE A 52 19.25 2.45 -3.93
C ILE A 52 17.94 3.20 -3.65
N ALA A 53 17.28 3.73 -4.68
CA ALA A 53 16.01 4.42 -4.52
C ALA A 53 14.92 3.47 -3.98
N ARG A 54 14.84 2.24 -4.52
CA ARG A 54 13.91 1.19 -4.07
C ARG A 54 14.13 0.83 -2.59
N LEU A 55 15.38 0.61 -2.18
CA LEU A 55 15.73 0.27 -0.81
C LEU A 55 15.42 1.41 0.16
N LYS A 56 15.73 2.66 -0.21
CA LYS A 56 15.39 3.84 0.60
C LYS A 56 13.88 4.00 0.77
N ALA A 57 13.10 3.79 -0.30
CA ALA A 57 11.65 3.84 -0.22
C ALA A 57 11.10 2.76 0.73
N TRP A 58 11.61 1.54 0.64
CA TRP A 58 11.24 0.46 1.56
C TRP A 58 11.64 0.76 3.01
N ASP A 59 12.83 1.30 3.26
CA ASP A 59 13.28 1.66 4.61
C ASP A 59 12.39 2.72 5.28
N ALA A 60 11.84 3.65 4.50
CA ALA A 60 10.84 4.59 4.99
C ALA A 60 9.48 3.91 5.22
N GLU A 61 9.01 3.11 4.26
CA GLU A 61 7.70 2.46 4.34
C GLU A 61 7.62 1.44 5.49
N LYS A 62 8.68 0.66 5.72
CA LYS A 62 8.72 -0.40 6.73
C LYS A 62 8.48 0.13 8.15
N GLN A 63 8.80 1.40 8.42
CA GLN A 63 8.53 2.04 9.71
C GLN A 63 7.04 2.14 10.04
N ASN A 64 6.17 2.02 9.03
CA ASN A 64 4.72 2.04 9.20
C ASN A 64 4.15 0.70 9.66
N TYR A 65 4.96 -0.36 9.74
CA TYR A 65 4.50 -1.70 10.12
C TYR A 65 4.97 -2.08 11.53
N GLU A 66 4.19 -2.94 12.16
CA GLU A 66 4.48 -3.56 13.44
C GLU A 66 4.30 -5.08 13.34
N LEU A 67 5.18 -5.83 14.00
CA LEU A 67 5.08 -7.29 14.07
C LEU A 67 3.98 -7.65 15.07
N LYS A 68 3.04 -8.51 14.66
CA LYS A 68 1.95 -8.97 15.50
C LYS A 68 1.82 -10.48 15.47
N ALA A 69 1.44 -11.05 16.61
CA ALA A 69 0.97 -12.43 16.69
C ALA A 69 -0.39 -12.54 15.99
N ILE A 70 -0.51 -13.52 15.09
CA ILE A 70 -1.71 -13.74 14.27
C ILE A 70 -2.45 -15.03 14.63
N GLY A 71 -2.06 -15.68 15.73
CA GLY A 71 -2.60 -16.95 16.20
C GLY A 71 -1.71 -18.15 15.86
N SER A 72 -1.97 -19.30 16.47
CA SER A 72 -1.25 -20.56 16.23
C SER A 72 0.29 -20.45 16.32
N GLY A 73 0.81 -19.58 17.19
CA GLY A 73 2.24 -19.30 17.31
C GLY A 73 2.88 -18.58 16.11
N SER A 74 2.07 -18.16 15.13
CA SER A 74 2.52 -17.46 13.92
C SER A 74 2.52 -15.95 14.11
N VAL A 75 3.40 -15.27 13.38
CA VAL A 75 3.54 -13.81 13.38
C VAL A 75 3.47 -13.25 11.96
N ALA A 76 2.99 -12.02 11.82
CA ALA A 76 2.99 -11.27 10.56
C ALA A 76 3.12 -9.77 10.83
N PHE A 77 3.56 -9.01 9.83
CA PHE A 77 3.59 -7.55 9.92
C PHE A 77 2.24 -6.96 9.51
N MET A 78 1.79 -5.92 10.22
CA MET A 78 0.58 -5.15 9.93
C MET A 78 0.85 -3.66 9.98
N LEU A 79 0.10 -2.87 9.22
CA LEU A 79 0.14 -1.42 9.33
C LEU A 79 -0.23 -0.95 10.75
N LYS A 80 0.59 -0.06 11.28
CA LYS A 80 0.32 0.68 12.52
C LYS A 80 -0.96 1.50 12.37
N PRO A 81 -1.73 1.70 13.45
CA PRO A 81 -2.95 2.53 13.41
C PRO A 81 -2.76 3.91 12.79
N SER A 82 -1.60 4.54 13.03
CA SER A 82 -1.25 5.87 12.52
C SER A 82 -1.00 5.93 11.00
N ALA A 83 -0.80 4.78 10.35
CA ALA A 83 -0.38 4.70 8.95
C ALA A 83 -1.37 3.93 8.05
N ARG A 84 -2.55 3.56 8.56
CA ARG A 84 -3.54 2.74 7.82
C ARG A 84 -4.11 3.44 6.58
N GLY A 85 -4.31 4.76 6.65
CA GLY A 85 -4.99 5.52 5.60
C GLY A 85 -6.34 4.88 5.23
N SER A 86 -6.54 4.63 3.94
CA SER A 86 -7.71 3.93 3.39
C SER A 86 -7.45 2.45 3.07
N GLU A 87 -6.30 1.91 3.42
CA GLU A 87 -5.97 0.51 3.11
C GLU A 87 -6.80 -0.44 4.00
N PRO A 88 -7.24 -1.61 3.48
CA PRO A 88 -7.87 -2.64 4.30
C PRO A 88 -6.82 -3.37 5.18
N PRO A 89 -7.24 -4.01 6.29
CA PRO A 89 -6.34 -4.81 7.10
C PRO A 89 -5.74 -5.96 6.27
N HIS A 90 -4.43 -6.11 6.33
CA HIS A 90 -3.70 -7.15 5.64
C HIS A 90 -2.47 -7.59 6.42
N TRP A 91 -1.98 -8.78 6.12
CA TRP A 91 -0.76 -9.34 6.71
C TRP A 91 0.37 -9.37 5.69
N LEU A 92 1.54 -8.88 6.09
CA LEU A 92 2.78 -9.02 5.36
C LEU A 92 3.60 -10.19 5.90
N CYS A 93 4.27 -10.89 4.99
CA CYS A 93 5.13 -12.02 5.28
C CYS A 93 6.43 -11.57 6.00
N PRO A 94 6.76 -12.11 7.19
CA PRO A 94 8.00 -11.78 7.89
C PRO A 94 9.28 -12.07 7.07
N ASN A 95 9.29 -13.16 6.30
CA ASN A 95 10.46 -13.54 5.50
C ASN A 95 10.74 -12.51 4.40
N CYS A 96 9.73 -12.18 3.59
CA CYS A 96 9.89 -11.17 2.54
C CYS A 96 10.16 -9.78 3.11
N TYR A 97 9.53 -9.45 4.25
CA TYR A 97 9.79 -8.20 4.94
C TYR A 97 11.27 -8.05 5.34
N GLY A 98 11.89 -9.13 5.83
CA GLY A 98 13.33 -9.18 6.13
C GLY A 98 14.22 -9.08 4.88
N GLU A 99 13.73 -9.47 3.71
CA GLU A 99 14.42 -9.34 2.41
C GLU A 99 14.21 -8.00 1.70
N ASN A 100 13.68 -6.99 2.38
CA ASN A 100 13.31 -5.70 1.79
C ASN A 100 12.31 -5.81 0.63
N LYS A 101 11.32 -6.68 0.79
CA LYS A 101 10.24 -6.92 -0.19
C LYS A 101 8.87 -6.93 0.49
N LYS A 102 7.95 -6.12 -0.03
CA LYS A 102 6.55 -6.13 0.39
C LYS A 102 5.82 -7.32 -0.25
N SER A 103 5.51 -8.34 0.56
CA SER A 103 4.73 -9.50 0.12
C SER A 103 3.63 -9.82 1.11
N PHE A 104 2.42 -10.04 0.58
CA PHE A 104 1.21 -10.26 1.36
C PHE A 104 0.93 -11.75 1.56
N PHE A 105 0.42 -12.10 2.74
CA PHE A 105 -0.25 -13.36 2.98
C PHE A 105 -1.66 -13.31 2.40
N GLN A 106 -1.94 -14.14 1.40
CA GLN A 106 -3.23 -14.24 0.73
C GLN A 106 -3.94 -15.54 1.15
N PRO A 107 -5.26 -15.51 1.41
CA PRO A 107 -6.00 -16.72 1.74
C PRO A 107 -6.03 -17.66 0.53
N THR A 108 -5.80 -18.96 0.77
CA THR A 108 -5.79 -19.98 -0.30
C THR A 108 -7.15 -20.60 -0.55
N GLY A 109 -8.15 -20.31 0.29
CA GLY A 109 -9.43 -21.01 0.33
C GLY A 109 -9.37 -22.36 1.05
N ASN A 110 -8.16 -22.89 1.31
CA ASN A 110 -7.98 -24.11 2.07
C ASN A 110 -8.11 -23.85 3.58
N MET A 111 -8.70 -24.81 4.29
CA MET A 111 -8.73 -24.82 5.75
C MET A 111 -8.10 -26.10 6.29
N ILE A 112 -7.35 -25.97 7.38
CA ILE A 112 -6.85 -27.08 8.17
C ILE A 112 -7.57 -27.00 9.51
N GLN A 113 -8.45 -27.96 9.79
CA GLN A 113 -9.36 -27.93 10.93
C GLN A 113 -10.23 -26.64 10.93
N ARG A 114 -10.03 -25.74 11.89
CA ARG A 114 -10.71 -24.44 12.01
C ARG A 114 -9.87 -23.25 11.55
N ALA A 115 -8.66 -23.51 11.04
CA ALA A 115 -7.71 -22.48 10.64
C ALA A 115 -7.66 -22.33 9.12
N GLN A 116 -7.70 -21.09 8.64
CA GLN A 116 -7.54 -20.77 7.24
C GLN A 116 -6.05 -20.75 6.87
N VAL A 117 -5.73 -21.35 5.72
CA VAL A 117 -4.36 -21.36 5.19
C VAL A 117 -4.13 -20.12 4.35
N TYR A 118 -3.15 -19.32 4.75
CA TYR A 118 -2.64 -18.18 4.01
C TYR A 118 -1.30 -18.53 3.37
N ARG A 119 -1.05 -17.99 2.17
CA ARG A 119 0.16 -18.19 1.40
C ARG A 119 0.76 -16.86 0.98
N CYS A 120 2.07 -16.73 1.16
CA CYS A 120 2.82 -15.58 0.66
C CYS A 120 3.06 -15.72 -0.85
N GLN A 121 2.73 -14.70 -1.62
CA GLN A 121 2.97 -14.71 -3.08
C GLN A 121 4.45 -14.53 -3.46
N GLY A 122 5.26 -13.94 -2.57
CA GLY A 122 6.69 -13.70 -2.81
C GLY A 122 7.54 -14.95 -2.60
N CYS A 123 7.50 -15.52 -1.39
CA CYS A 123 8.36 -16.65 -1.01
C CYS A 123 7.62 -17.99 -0.84
N GLN A 124 6.32 -18.04 -1.14
CA GLN A 124 5.50 -19.26 -1.06
C GLN A 124 5.33 -19.85 0.34
N SER A 125 5.81 -19.18 1.40
CA SER A 125 5.58 -19.59 2.78
C SER A 125 4.09 -19.62 3.11
N THR A 126 3.71 -20.55 3.98
CA THR A 126 2.32 -20.74 4.40
C THR A 126 2.17 -20.60 5.91
N VAL A 127 1.03 -20.06 6.34
CA VAL A 127 0.63 -19.99 7.75
C VAL A 127 -0.82 -20.42 7.88
N SER A 128 -1.15 -21.12 8.97
CA SER A 128 -2.50 -21.62 9.25
C SER A 128 -2.99 -20.97 10.53
N VAL A 129 -3.97 -20.08 10.42
CA VAL A 129 -4.50 -19.31 11.56
C VAL A 129 -6.02 -19.27 11.54
N GLU A 130 -6.62 -19.30 12.72
CA GLU A 130 -8.09 -19.20 12.88
C GLU A 130 -8.63 -17.80 12.61
N GLY A 131 -7.76 -16.77 12.73
CA GLY A 131 -8.12 -15.38 12.51
C GLY A 131 -8.02 -14.94 11.04
N ARG A 132 -8.56 -13.76 10.78
CA ARG A 132 -8.29 -12.97 9.57
C ARG A 132 -7.55 -11.69 9.94
N PRO A 133 -6.88 -11.02 8.99
CA PRO A 133 -6.35 -9.68 9.24
C PRO A 133 -7.47 -8.75 9.74
N MET A 134 -7.27 -8.16 10.91
CA MET A 134 -8.21 -7.23 11.53
C MET A 134 -7.46 -6.09 12.18
N TRP A 135 -8.06 -4.90 12.16
CA TRP A 135 -7.51 -3.77 12.90
C TRP A 135 -7.64 -3.99 14.41
N ALA A 136 -6.53 -3.79 15.13
CA ALA A 136 -6.57 -3.70 16.59
C ALA A 136 -7.48 -2.52 16.99
N GLY A 137 -8.49 -2.80 17.82
CA GLY A 137 -9.59 -1.89 18.14
C GLY A 137 -10.94 -2.30 17.54
N GLY A 138 -10.95 -3.32 16.68
CA GLY A 138 -12.16 -3.91 16.12
C GLY A 138 -12.75 -3.04 15.01
N ASP A 139 -12.68 -3.56 13.79
CA ASP A 139 -13.88 -3.55 12.96
C ASP A 139 -14.91 -4.42 13.71
N THR A 140 -15.52 -3.85 14.75
CA THR A 140 -16.92 -4.24 14.95
C THR A 140 -17.56 -3.99 13.58
N PRO A 141 -18.25 -4.97 12.98
CA PRO A 141 -19.11 -4.64 11.86
C PRO A 141 -19.92 -3.47 12.37
N VAL A 142 -19.76 -2.27 11.77
CA VAL A 142 -20.40 -1.02 12.22
C VAL A 142 -21.74 -1.45 12.76
N ALA A 143 -21.87 -1.49 14.10
CA ALA A 143 -23.06 -2.07 14.70
C ALA A 143 -24.15 -1.27 14.02
N LYS A 144 -24.95 -1.91 13.16
CA LYS A 144 -26.04 -1.21 12.47
C LYS A 144 -26.71 -0.50 13.62
N LYS A 145 -26.58 0.83 13.71
CA LYS A 145 -27.25 1.58 14.77
C LYS A 145 -28.67 1.08 14.66
N ALA A 146 -29.27 0.62 15.77
CA ALA A 146 -30.62 0.09 15.72
C ALA A 146 -31.45 1.06 14.85
N ALA A 147 -32.04 0.51 13.79
CA ALA A 147 -32.74 1.32 12.80
C ALA A 147 -33.70 2.21 13.59
N GLY A 148 -33.59 3.52 13.39
CA GLY A 148 -34.57 4.45 13.92
C GLY A 148 -35.92 4.17 13.30
N GLU A 149 -36.96 4.80 13.82
CA GLU A 149 -38.27 4.73 13.17
C GLU A 149 -38.19 5.36 11.77
N GLU A 150 -39.11 4.98 10.89
CA GLU A 150 -39.21 5.61 9.57
C GLU A 150 -39.55 7.09 9.73
N CYS A 151 -38.70 7.94 9.15
CA CYS A 151 -38.95 9.37 9.17
C CYS A 151 -40.16 9.70 8.26
N PRO A 152 -41.20 10.40 8.76
CA PRO A 152 -42.36 10.75 7.93
C PRO A 152 -42.01 11.74 6.79
N LYS A 153 -40.86 12.42 6.88
CA LYS A 153 -40.38 13.38 5.87
C LYS A 153 -39.55 12.73 4.77
N CYS A 154 -38.52 11.96 5.12
CA CYS A 154 -37.57 11.40 4.15
C CYS A 154 -37.62 9.88 4.01
N ARG A 155 -38.43 9.19 4.81
CA ARG A 155 -38.60 7.73 4.86
C ARG A 155 -37.35 6.92 5.23
N GLU A 156 -36.24 7.58 5.51
CA GLU A 156 -35.05 6.93 6.06
C GLU A 156 -35.31 6.47 7.51
N PRO A 157 -34.88 5.27 7.89
CA PRO A 157 -35.06 4.70 9.23
C PRO A 157 -34.03 5.28 10.22
N GLU A 158 -34.02 6.61 10.35
CA GLU A 158 -33.07 7.37 11.18
C GLU A 158 -33.78 8.33 12.14
N LEU A 159 -35.10 8.22 12.34
CA LEU A 159 -35.83 9.01 13.34
C LEU A 159 -35.60 8.43 14.75
N ARG A 160 -34.97 9.21 15.64
CA ARG A 160 -34.61 8.77 16.99
C ARG A 160 -35.14 9.71 18.07
N LEU A 161 -35.40 9.16 19.26
CA LEU A 161 -35.72 9.95 20.46
C LEU A 161 -34.49 10.74 20.90
N GLN A 162 -34.61 12.06 20.96
CA GLN A 162 -33.59 12.96 21.50
C GLN A 162 -33.81 13.21 22.99
N ASP A 163 -35.07 13.42 23.39
CA ASP A 163 -35.42 13.74 24.76
C ASP A 163 -36.87 13.33 25.05
N SER A 164 -37.20 13.08 26.31
CA SER A 164 -38.57 12.83 26.75
C SER A 164 -38.83 13.56 28.05
N LYS A 165 -39.90 14.36 28.08
CA LYS A 165 -40.29 15.12 29.28
C LYS A 165 -41.73 14.81 29.67
N PRO A 166 -42.07 14.81 30.97
CA PRO A 166 -43.46 14.74 31.41
C PRO A 166 -44.32 15.80 30.71
N HIS A 167 -45.54 15.44 30.31
CA HIS A 167 -46.47 16.39 29.72
C HIS A 167 -46.85 17.46 30.75
N PRO A 168 -46.85 18.77 30.41
CA PRO A 168 -47.10 19.86 31.37
C PRO A 168 -48.40 19.72 32.17
N THR A 169 -49.46 19.22 31.52
CA THR A 169 -50.80 19.05 32.14
C THR A 169 -51.06 17.64 32.67
N PHE A 170 -50.41 16.63 32.08
CA PHE A 170 -50.81 15.22 32.24
C PHE A 170 -49.66 14.32 32.70
N GLY A 171 -48.54 14.91 33.11
CA GLY A 171 -47.34 14.20 33.54
C GLY A 171 -47.59 13.27 34.73
N GLU A 172 -48.42 13.69 35.69
CA GLU A 172 -48.80 12.87 36.85
C GLU A 172 -49.62 11.62 36.47
N MET A 173 -50.33 11.68 35.33
CA MET A 173 -51.04 10.53 34.78
C MET A 173 -50.12 9.58 33.99
N GLY A 174 -48.82 9.88 33.86
CA GLY A 174 -47.86 9.07 33.10
C GLY A 174 -47.75 9.44 31.63
N VAL A 175 -48.28 10.59 31.23
CA VAL A 175 -48.17 11.08 29.84
C VAL A 175 -46.84 11.82 29.67
N VAL A 176 -46.08 11.47 28.63
CA VAL A 176 -44.80 12.11 28.29
C VAL A 176 -44.79 12.63 26.85
N ASN A 177 -44.10 13.75 26.64
CA ASN A 177 -43.75 14.27 25.32
C ASN A 177 -42.36 13.77 24.93
N ARG A 178 -42.31 12.98 23.85
CA ARG A 178 -41.09 12.45 23.23
C ARG A 178 -40.67 13.35 22.06
N PHE A 179 -39.51 13.98 22.17
CA PHE A 179 -38.92 14.81 21.12
C PHE A 179 -38.06 13.93 20.22
N MET A 180 -38.53 13.69 19.00
CA MET A 180 -37.85 12.88 17.99
C MET A 180 -37.07 13.79 17.02
N LYS A 181 -35.92 13.32 16.53
CA LYS A 181 -35.14 13.97 15.47
C LYS A 181 -34.57 12.93 14.51
N CYS A 182 -34.65 13.21 13.21
CA CYS A 182 -34.11 12.41 12.14
C CYS A 182 -32.67 12.82 11.84
N ASP A 183 -31.76 11.85 11.93
CA ASP A 183 -30.33 12.10 11.67
C ASP A 183 -30.04 12.28 10.16
N ALA A 184 -30.91 11.77 9.28
CA ALA A 184 -30.73 11.84 7.83
C ALA A 184 -31.15 13.19 7.22
N CYS A 185 -32.31 13.73 7.60
CA CYS A 185 -32.86 14.97 7.01
C CYS A 185 -33.05 16.12 8.02
N GLY A 186 -32.73 15.90 9.30
CA GLY A 186 -32.85 16.91 10.35
C GLY A 186 -34.29 17.20 10.82
N PHE A 187 -35.29 16.47 10.31
CA PHE A 187 -36.69 16.60 10.73
C PHE A 187 -36.84 16.35 12.23
N SER A 188 -37.63 17.15 12.93
CA SER A 188 -37.93 16.96 14.35
C SER A 188 -39.42 17.11 14.64
N GLU A 189 -39.90 16.33 15.60
CA GLU A 189 -41.30 16.37 16.05
C GLU A 189 -41.43 15.99 17.53
N ALA A 190 -42.53 16.39 18.16
CA ALA A 190 -42.87 15.97 19.52
C ALA A 190 -44.10 15.06 19.49
N ARG A 191 -44.00 13.88 20.11
CA ARG A 191 -45.09 12.90 20.21
C ARG A 191 -45.52 12.71 21.65
N MET A 192 -46.82 12.80 21.90
CA MET A 192 -47.40 12.49 23.21
C MET A 192 -47.62 10.98 23.31
N THR A 193 -47.08 10.35 24.36
CA THR A 193 -47.24 8.91 24.63
C THR A 193 -47.66 8.69 26.08
N ASP A 194 -48.62 7.81 26.30
CA ASP A 194 -49.02 7.34 27.63
C ASP A 194 -48.17 6.12 28.00
N THR A 195 -47.33 6.23 29.04
CA THR A 195 -46.42 5.15 29.44
C THR A 195 -47.10 4.11 30.36
N LYS A 196 -48.34 4.34 30.80
CA LYS A 196 -49.11 3.39 31.62
C LYS A 196 -49.95 2.40 30.82
N LYS A 197 -49.92 2.46 29.49
CA LYS A 197 -50.68 1.60 28.57
C LYS A 197 -49.85 0.53 27.84
N LEU A 198 -48.65 0.21 28.34
CA LEU A 198 -47.82 -0.91 27.88
C LEU A 198 -48.01 -2.14 28.78
#